data_AF-A0A841B1V6-F1
#
_entry.id   AF-A0A841B1V6-F1
#
_cell.length_a   1.000
_cell.length_b   1.000
_cell.length_c   1.000
_cell.angle_alpha   90.00
_cell.angle_beta   90.00
_cell.angle_gamma   90.00
#
_symmetry.space_group_name_H-M   'P 1'
#
loop_
_entity.id
_entity.type
_entity.pdbx_description
1 polymer ?
#
loop_
_entity_poly.entity_id
_entity_poly.type
_entity_poly.pdbx_seq_one_letter_code
_entity_poly.pdbx_strand_id
1 'polypeptide(L)'
;MDLRETEVVTRISANIETDDFAAAAALGERFIDEFEATELEICRADPEGGWKGYSVSVGYRTPPADEEEPADTLHRAAVPALFHFGLNAEFFEIHGTPETGQYGSYEAPDTRADGYTLYSLMAAVGGTDPREPAYVPRHDFTPRADTDVISRVHLYVPAGDLRLAVGLCGRPAADLSASLVRITTDAGPCEAVLLSAFPAAAGESGEEALSRVTTEVTEKLSCVSMSVRAIHTGLEDDPFYTEPG
;
A
#
# COMPACT_ATOMS: atom_id res chain seq x y z
N MET A 1 -24.49 -4.69 0.97
CA MET A 1 -23.83 -4.00 2.10
C MET A 1 -24.53 -2.67 2.25
N ASP A 2 -24.96 -2.32 3.46
CA ASP A 2 -25.52 -0.98 3.72
C ASP A 2 -24.35 -0.02 3.94
N LEU A 3 -24.19 0.98 3.05
CA LEU A 3 -23.09 1.94 3.14
C LEU A 3 -23.16 2.80 4.41
N ARG A 4 -24.32 2.87 5.06
CA ARG A 4 -24.54 3.61 6.31
C ARG A 4 -24.01 2.88 7.55
N GLU A 5 -23.71 1.59 7.43
CA GLU A 5 -23.19 0.77 8.53
C GLU A 5 -21.70 0.44 8.36
N THR A 6 -21.10 0.83 7.24
CA THR A 6 -19.69 0.52 6.91
C THR A 6 -18.79 1.72 7.22
N GLU A 7 -17.60 1.43 7.77
CA GLU A 7 -16.58 2.44 8.01
C GLU A 7 -16.06 3.05 6.71
N VAL A 8 -15.74 4.33 6.77
CA VAL A 8 -15.00 5.04 5.72
C VAL A 8 -13.52 4.99 6.03
N VAL A 9 -12.71 4.56 5.07
CA VAL A 9 -11.25 4.71 5.12
C VAL A 9 -10.86 5.97 4.37
N THR A 10 -10.15 6.87 5.06
CA THR A 10 -9.50 8.01 4.43
C THR A 10 -8.03 7.69 4.23
N ARG A 11 -7.62 7.63 2.95
CA ARG A 11 -6.28 7.38 2.49
C ARG A 11 -5.56 8.69 2.17
N ILE A 12 -4.42 8.90 2.81
CA ILE A 12 -3.50 10.00 2.55
C ILE A 12 -2.35 9.45 1.72
N SER A 13 -2.09 10.01 0.53
CA SER A 13 -1.02 9.54 -0.36
C SER A 13 0.01 10.63 -0.61
N ALA A 14 1.28 10.34 -0.37
CA ALA A 14 2.39 11.27 -0.55
C ALA A 14 3.54 10.63 -1.32
N ASN A 15 4.22 11.42 -2.14
CA ASN A 15 5.42 11.02 -2.86
C ASN A 15 6.66 11.56 -2.13
N ILE A 16 7.67 10.70 -1.99
CA ILE A 16 8.99 11.05 -1.47
C ILE A 16 10.07 10.65 -2.49
N GLU A 17 10.86 11.63 -2.94
CA GLU A 17 11.92 11.43 -3.93
C GLU A 17 13.20 10.90 -3.27
N THR A 18 13.23 9.60 -3.00
CA THR A 18 14.37 8.90 -2.39
C THR A 18 14.47 7.45 -2.86
N ASP A 19 15.67 6.90 -2.95
CA ASP A 19 15.88 5.46 -3.18
C ASP A 19 16.02 4.65 -1.87
N ASP A 20 16.03 5.35 -0.72
CA ASP A 20 16.09 4.75 0.60
C ASP A 20 14.70 4.35 1.11
N PHE A 21 14.43 3.05 1.14
CA PHE A 21 13.20 2.49 1.69
C PHE A 21 12.98 2.89 3.17
N ALA A 22 14.05 3.05 3.96
CA ALA A 22 13.92 3.44 5.37
C ALA A 22 13.35 4.85 5.52
N ALA A 23 13.66 5.77 4.59
CA ALA A 23 13.09 7.10 4.57
C ALA A 23 11.58 7.07 4.23
N ALA A 24 11.17 6.21 3.29
CA ALA A 24 9.75 6.00 2.97
C ALA A 24 9.00 5.37 4.16
N ALA A 25 9.60 4.38 4.83
CA ALA A 25 9.04 3.77 6.03
C ALA A 25 8.88 4.77 7.18
N ALA A 26 9.89 5.63 7.41
CA ALA A 26 9.83 6.67 8.43
C ALA A 26 8.73 7.71 8.15
N LEU A 27 8.47 8.05 6.88
CA LEU A 27 7.32 8.89 6.51
C LEU A 27 6.00 8.18 6.83
N GLY A 28 5.89 6.89 6.51
CA GLY A 28 4.73 6.07 6.85
C GLY A 28 4.48 6.04 8.36
N GLU A 29 5.51 5.76 9.16
CA GLU A 29 5.42 5.76 10.64
C GLU A 29 4.94 7.10 11.21
N ARG A 30 5.43 8.22 10.67
CA ARG A 30 4.94 9.55 11.06
C ARG A 30 3.45 9.71 10.81
N PHE A 31 2.98 9.38 9.62
CA PHE A 31 1.56 9.48 9.32
C PHE A 31 0.70 8.50 10.13
N ILE A 32 1.24 7.31 10.45
CA ILE A 32 0.57 6.37 11.36
C ILE A 32 0.34 7.02 12.72
N ASP A 33 1.36 7.66 13.29
CA ASP A 33 1.25 8.35 14.59
C ASP A 33 0.32 9.57 14.53
N GLU A 34 0.37 10.35 13.44
CA GLU A 34 -0.40 11.58 13.27
C GLU A 34 -1.91 11.33 13.07
N PHE A 35 -2.27 10.22 12.43
CA PHE A 35 -3.66 9.91 12.04
C PHE A 35 -4.23 8.65 12.69
N GLU A 36 -3.49 7.99 13.58
CA GLU A 36 -3.85 6.69 14.15
C GLU A 36 -4.21 5.67 13.06
N ALA A 37 -3.39 5.63 12.00
CA ALA A 37 -3.70 4.86 10.81
C ALA A 37 -3.73 3.35 11.09
N THR A 38 -4.63 2.66 10.39
CA THR A 38 -4.83 1.20 10.45
C THR A 38 -4.28 0.48 9.22
N GLU A 39 -3.92 1.25 8.18
CA GLU A 39 -3.41 0.75 6.91
C GLU A 39 -2.17 1.54 6.48
N LEU A 40 -1.20 0.84 5.90
CA LEU A 40 -0.02 1.42 5.26
C LEU A 40 0.22 0.76 3.92
N GLU A 41 0.58 1.55 2.92
CA GLU A 41 1.20 1.10 1.68
C GLU A 41 2.45 1.93 1.39
N ILE A 42 3.54 1.25 1.01
CA ILE A 42 4.72 1.87 0.43
C ILE A 42 4.93 1.24 -0.93
N CYS A 43 4.87 2.03 -1.99
CA CYS A 43 5.05 1.58 -3.36
C CYS A 43 6.19 2.36 -4.00
N ARG A 44 7.15 1.66 -4.62
CA ARG A 44 8.21 2.28 -5.41
C ARG A 44 7.60 2.94 -6.64
N ALA A 45 8.12 4.10 -7.03
CA ALA A 45 7.72 4.77 -8.26
C ALA A 45 7.95 3.89 -9.49
N ASP A 46 6.99 3.89 -10.41
CA ASP A 46 7.21 3.35 -11.74
C ASP A 46 8.12 4.31 -12.53
N PRO A 47 9.29 3.86 -13.01
CA PRO A 47 10.17 4.70 -13.83
C PRO A 47 9.50 5.20 -15.13
N GLU A 48 8.49 4.52 -15.65
CA GLU A 48 7.73 5.01 -16.82
C GLU A 48 6.90 6.26 -16.51
N GLY A 49 6.55 6.47 -15.23
CA GLY A 49 5.90 7.68 -14.72
C GLY A 49 6.81 8.91 -14.67
N GLY A 50 8.10 8.78 -15.01
CA GLY A 50 9.03 9.89 -15.13
C GLY A 50 9.56 10.45 -13.81
N TRP A 51 9.32 9.75 -12.69
CA TRP A 51 9.84 10.14 -11.38
C TRP A 51 10.50 8.94 -10.67
N LYS A 52 11.33 9.23 -9.68
CA LYS A 52 12.01 8.22 -8.84
C LYS A 52 11.69 8.50 -7.39
N GLY A 53 11.43 7.45 -6.63
CA GLY A 53 11.03 7.59 -5.25
C GLY A 53 10.11 6.49 -4.77
N TYR A 54 9.33 6.83 -3.75
CA TYR A 54 8.24 6.01 -3.23
C TYR A 54 6.97 6.85 -3.09
N SER A 55 5.84 6.23 -3.39
CA SER A 55 4.53 6.64 -2.89
C SER A 55 4.33 5.97 -1.53
N VAL A 56 3.94 6.76 -0.54
CA VAL A 56 3.62 6.32 0.81
C VAL A 56 2.17 6.70 1.04
N SER A 57 1.34 5.70 1.34
CA SER A 57 -0.06 5.91 1.66
C SER A 57 -0.38 5.37 3.05
N VAL A 58 -1.16 6.10 3.83
CA VAL A 58 -1.76 5.56 5.07
C VAL A 58 -3.27 5.69 5.03
N GLY A 59 -3.98 4.76 5.68
CA GLY A 59 -5.43 4.79 5.81
C GLY A 59 -5.85 4.85 7.27
N TYR A 60 -6.69 5.83 7.62
CA TYR A 60 -7.37 5.88 8.93
C TYR A 60 -8.87 5.72 8.76
N ARG A 61 -9.52 5.22 9.82
CA ARG A 61 -10.93 4.83 9.79
C ARG A 61 -11.82 5.82 10.49
N THR A 62 -12.95 6.09 9.86
CA THR A 62 -14.02 6.92 10.40
C THR A 62 -15.30 6.09 10.45
N PRO A 63 -15.84 5.82 11.65
CA PRO A 63 -17.11 5.10 11.75
C PRO A 63 -18.25 5.96 11.21
N PRO A 64 -19.33 5.33 10.72
CA PRO A 64 -20.54 6.05 10.36
C PRO A 64 -21.15 6.71 11.61
N ALA A 65 -21.86 7.82 11.40
CA ALA A 65 -22.66 8.46 12.45
C ALA A 65 -24.15 8.22 12.21
N ASP A 66 -24.92 8.21 13.30
CA ASP A 66 -26.37 8.04 13.23
C ASP A 66 -27.01 9.13 12.35
N GLU A 67 -27.90 8.70 11.45
CA GLU A 67 -28.68 9.59 10.56
C GLU A 67 -27.84 10.41 9.56
N GLU A 68 -26.56 10.05 9.35
CA GLU A 68 -25.69 10.71 8.37
C GLU A 68 -25.86 10.09 6.97
N GLU A 69 -25.99 10.94 5.94
CA GLU A 69 -25.96 10.45 4.56
C GLU A 69 -24.51 10.07 4.17
N PRO A 70 -24.29 9.05 3.32
CA PRO A 70 -22.94 8.59 3.00
C PRO A 70 -21.98 9.68 2.50
N ALA A 71 -22.49 10.66 1.74
CA ALA A 71 -21.69 11.80 1.29
C ALA A 71 -21.16 12.67 2.44
N ASP A 72 -21.99 12.89 3.47
CA ASP A 72 -21.62 13.68 4.64
C ASP A 72 -20.57 12.93 5.47
N THR A 73 -20.71 11.60 5.61
CA THR A 73 -19.71 10.72 6.23
C THR A 73 -18.36 10.82 5.52
N LEU A 74 -18.34 10.80 4.18
CA LEU A 74 -17.12 10.93 3.38
C LEU A 74 -16.43 12.29 3.60
N HIS A 75 -17.22 13.38 3.61
CA HIS A 75 -16.68 14.71 3.92
C HIS A 75 -16.10 14.76 5.34
N ARG A 76 -16.84 14.30 6.34
CA ARG A 76 -16.42 14.28 7.74
C ARG A 76 -15.14 13.46 7.92
N ALA A 77 -15.04 12.31 7.27
CA ALA A 77 -13.87 11.45 7.31
C ALA A 77 -12.62 12.14 6.76
N ALA A 78 -12.75 12.98 5.73
CA ALA A 78 -11.63 13.71 5.12
C ALA A 78 -11.15 14.93 5.92
N VAL A 79 -12.00 15.51 6.80
CA VAL A 79 -11.69 16.76 7.53
C VAL A 79 -10.36 16.74 8.29
N PRO A 80 -9.99 15.68 9.05
CA PRO A 80 -8.71 15.65 9.77
C PRO A 80 -7.51 15.83 8.84
N ALA A 81 -7.46 15.11 7.71
CA ALA A 81 -6.39 15.24 6.73
C ALA A 81 -6.41 16.61 6.04
N LEU A 82 -7.58 17.08 5.59
CA LEU A 82 -7.72 18.39 4.95
C LEU A 82 -7.21 19.52 5.86
N PHE A 83 -7.58 19.48 7.14
CA PHE A 83 -7.14 20.48 8.12
C PHE A 83 -5.63 20.38 8.40
N HIS A 84 -5.11 19.16 8.60
CA HIS A 84 -3.69 18.94 8.86
C HIS A 84 -2.80 19.52 7.74
N PHE A 85 -3.19 19.30 6.47
CA PHE A 85 -2.43 19.79 5.31
C PHE A 85 -2.82 21.21 4.87
N GLY A 86 -3.75 21.88 5.56
CA GLY A 86 -4.20 23.23 5.21
C GLY A 86 -4.92 23.30 3.85
N LEU A 87 -5.59 22.23 3.44
CA LEU A 87 -6.30 22.11 2.17
C LEU A 87 -7.72 22.70 2.28
N ASN A 88 -8.22 23.27 1.18
CA ASN A 88 -9.56 23.86 1.16
C ASN A 88 -10.62 22.75 0.97
N ALA A 89 -11.44 22.50 1.99
CA ALA A 89 -12.49 21.48 1.93
C ALA A 89 -13.48 21.65 0.78
N GLU A 90 -13.65 22.86 0.22
CA GLU A 90 -14.51 23.10 -0.95
C GLU A 90 -14.03 22.38 -2.23
N PHE A 91 -12.75 22.01 -2.31
CA PHE A 91 -12.21 21.24 -3.44
C PHE A 91 -12.21 19.73 -3.20
N PHE A 92 -12.76 19.27 -2.07
CA PHE A 92 -13.00 17.85 -1.86
C PHE A 92 -14.25 17.44 -2.63
N GLU A 93 -14.07 16.67 -3.70
CA GLU A 93 -15.14 16.29 -4.62
C GLU A 93 -15.70 14.93 -4.25
N ILE A 94 -17.02 14.79 -4.28
CA ILE A 94 -17.71 13.51 -4.10
C ILE A 94 -18.08 12.94 -5.47
N HIS A 95 -17.71 11.70 -5.69
CA HIS A 95 -17.94 10.97 -6.93
C HIS A 95 -18.80 9.72 -6.69
N GLY A 96 -19.45 9.27 -7.77
CA GLY A 96 -20.30 8.09 -7.74
C GLY A 96 -21.66 8.32 -7.08
N THR A 97 -22.37 7.23 -6.80
CA THR A 97 -23.65 7.23 -6.09
C THR A 97 -23.67 6.15 -5.01
N PRO A 98 -24.57 6.23 -4.01
CA PRO A 98 -24.70 5.17 -3.01
C PRO A 98 -24.93 3.77 -3.61
N GLU A 99 -25.54 3.67 -4.78
CA GLU A 99 -25.82 2.39 -5.44
C GLU A 99 -24.62 1.84 -6.23
N THR A 100 -23.77 2.73 -6.75
CA THR A 100 -22.63 2.37 -7.62
C THR A 100 -21.28 2.39 -6.90
N GLY A 101 -21.27 2.79 -5.63
CA GLY A 101 -20.05 3.03 -4.85
C GLY A 101 -19.72 4.51 -4.86
N GLN A 102 -19.72 5.11 -3.67
CA GLN A 102 -19.41 6.52 -3.48
C GLN A 102 -18.02 6.68 -2.86
N TYR A 103 -17.27 7.65 -3.34
CA TYR A 103 -15.98 8.03 -2.77
C TYR A 103 -15.79 9.54 -2.88
N GLY A 104 -15.02 10.09 -1.95
CA GLY A 104 -14.55 11.46 -1.99
C GLY A 104 -13.08 11.52 -2.37
N SER A 105 -12.68 12.53 -3.12
CA SER A 105 -11.29 12.71 -3.52
C SER A 105 -10.85 14.17 -3.46
N TYR A 106 -9.55 14.36 -3.27
CA TYR A 106 -8.88 15.63 -3.39
C TYR A 106 -7.51 15.39 -4.02
N GLU A 107 -7.30 15.97 -5.20
CA GLU A 107 -5.99 15.99 -5.86
C GLU A 107 -5.15 17.15 -5.31
N ALA A 108 -3.97 16.84 -4.81
CA ALA A 108 -3.07 17.80 -4.18
C ALA A 108 -1.65 17.83 -4.79
N PRO A 109 -1.41 17.53 -6.09
CA PRO A 109 -0.11 17.15 -6.64
C PRO A 109 1.04 18.16 -6.45
N ASP A 110 0.73 19.42 -6.13
CA ASP A 110 1.70 20.50 -5.90
C ASP A 110 1.91 20.85 -4.41
N THR A 111 1.28 20.12 -3.48
CA THR A 111 1.30 20.43 -2.05
C THR A 111 2.57 19.88 -1.40
N ARG A 112 3.62 20.69 -1.41
CA ARG A 112 4.89 20.35 -0.76
C ARG A 112 4.81 20.49 0.76
N ALA A 113 5.35 19.51 1.45
CA ALA A 113 5.54 19.49 2.89
C ALA A 113 6.98 19.04 3.21
N ASP A 114 7.30 18.86 4.49
CA ASP A 114 8.66 18.60 5.00
C ASP A 114 9.33 17.35 4.40
N GLY A 115 9.92 17.50 3.21
CA GLY A 115 10.65 16.47 2.48
C GLY A 115 9.80 15.55 1.59
N TYR A 116 8.51 15.85 1.40
CA TYR A 116 7.61 15.08 0.55
C TYR A 116 6.58 15.98 -0.14
N THR A 117 5.88 15.41 -1.12
CA THR A 117 4.76 16.07 -1.81
C THR A 117 3.50 15.26 -1.54
N LEU A 118 2.52 15.86 -0.88
CA LEU A 118 1.19 15.25 -0.81
C LEU A 118 0.65 15.20 -2.23
N TYR A 119 0.16 14.03 -2.66
CA TYR A 119 -0.35 13.85 -4.02
C TYR A 119 -1.87 13.79 -4.03
N SER A 120 -2.48 13.05 -3.11
CA SER A 120 -3.94 12.93 -3.05
C SER A 120 -4.46 12.54 -1.67
N LEU A 121 -5.73 12.88 -1.43
CA LEU A 121 -6.56 12.34 -0.37
C LEU A 121 -7.76 11.63 -0.99
N MET A 122 -8.11 10.46 -0.47
CA MET A 122 -9.30 9.73 -0.92
C MET A 122 -10.05 9.18 0.29
N ALA A 123 -11.34 9.41 0.38
CA ALA A 123 -12.21 8.77 1.36
C ALA A 123 -13.12 7.79 0.62
N ALA A 124 -13.17 6.53 1.03
CA ALA A 124 -14.04 5.54 0.41
C ALA A 124 -14.64 4.63 1.48
N VAL A 125 -15.82 4.07 1.16
CA VAL A 125 -16.46 3.07 2.03
C VAL A 125 -15.72 1.74 1.88
N GLY A 126 -15.26 1.18 3.00
CA GLY A 126 -14.37 0.01 3.01
C GLY A 126 -12.90 0.39 2.84
N GLY A 127 -12.02 -0.40 3.44
CA GLY A 127 -10.57 -0.25 3.31
C GLY A 127 -10.00 -0.95 2.08
N THR A 128 -8.71 -0.76 1.84
CA THR A 128 -8.00 -1.49 0.78
C THR A 128 -7.75 -2.92 1.26
N ASP A 129 -8.23 -3.93 0.53
CA ASP A 129 -7.83 -5.30 0.82
C ASP A 129 -6.35 -5.45 0.43
N PRO A 130 -5.45 -5.80 1.37
CA PRO A 130 -4.04 -6.01 1.02
C PRO A 130 -3.86 -7.11 -0.04
N ARG A 131 -4.87 -7.97 -0.25
CA ARG A 131 -4.95 -9.02 -1.29
C ARG A 131 -5.17 -8.49 -2.70
N GLU A 132 -5.63 -7.25 -2.87
CA GLU A 132 -5.90 -6.69 -4.18
C GLU A 132 -4.68 -6.79 -5.11
N PRO A 133 -4.87 -7.15 -6.38
CA PRO A 133 -3.78 -7.16 -7.35
C PRO A 133 -3.11 -5.79 -7.48
N ALA A 134 -1.79 -5.79 -7.67
CA ALA A 134 -1.03 -4.55 -7.88
C ALA A 134 0.05 -4.75 -8.95
N TYR A 135 0.30 -3.70 -9.74
CA TYR A 135 1.49 -3.65 -10.56
C TYR A 135 2.74 -3.51 -9.67
N VAL A 136 3.78 -4.28 -9.97
CA VAL A 136 5.01 -4.34 -9.18
C VAL A 136 6.19 -3.82 -10.01
N PRO A 137 6.66 -2.58 -9.77
CA PRO A 137 7.83 -2.03 -10.45
C PRO A 137 9.12 -2.78 -10.08
N ARG A 138 10.16 -2.67 -10.90
CA ARG A 138 11.49 -3.19 -10.53
C ARG A 138 12.14 -2.35 -9.44
N HIS A 139 12.90 -3.03 -8.58
CA HIS A 139 13.61 -2.37 -7.49
C HIS A 139 14.75 -1.44 -7.95
N ASP A 140 15.25 -1.62 -9.18
CA ASP A 140 16.37 -0.84 -9.74
C ASP A 140 15.93 0.37 -10.59
N PHE A 141 14.62 0.67 -10.60
CA PHE A 141 14.01 1.73 -11.42
C PHE A 141 14.27 1.55 -12.93
N THR A 142 14.41 0.32 -13.41
CA THR A 142 14.27 -0.01 -14.83
C THR A 142 12.84 -0.43 -15.15
N PRO A 143 12.34 -0.21 -16.39
CA PRO A 143 11.02 -0.72 -16.77
C PRO A 143 10.92 -2.23 -16.56
N ARG A 144 9.75 -2.68 -16.09
CA ARG A 144 9.46 -4.10 -15.92
C ARG A 144 9.41 -4.80 -17.28
N ALA A 145 9.86 -6.05 -17.33
CA ALA A 145 9.72 -6.90 -18.52
C ALA A 145 8.79 -8.09 -18.23
N ASP A 146 8.15 -8.62 -19.27
CA ASP A 146 7.25 -9.79 -19.20
C ASP A 146 7.93 -11.07 -18.69
N THR A 147 9.26 -11.12 -18.73
CA THR A 147 10.06 -12.24 -18.23
C THR A 147 10.38 -12.15 -16.74
N ASP A 148 10.03 -11.04 -16.09
CA ASP A 148 10.33 -10.85 -14.67
C ASP A 148 9.44 -11.73 -13.81
N VAL A 149 10.02 -12.30 -12.76
CA VAL A 149 9.28 -13.08 -11.78
C VAL A 149 8.84 -12.16 -10.66
N ILE A 150 7.54 -12.18 -10.38
CA ILE A 150 6.95 -11.48 -9.24
C ILE A 150 6.83 -12.44 -8.08
N SER A 151 7.34 -12.03 -6.92
CA SER A 151 7.05 -12.71 -5.66
C SER A 151 6.03 -11.92 -4.86
N ARG A 152 5.08 -12.62 -4.26
CA ARG A 152 4.14 -12.09 -3.29
C ARG A 152 4.24 -12.91 -2.01
N VAL A 153 4.60 -12.26 -0.90
CA VAL A 153 4.81 -12.90 0.39
C VAL A 153 3.77 -12.37 1.38
N HIS A 154 2.99 -13.27 1.95
CA HIS A 154 2.06 -12.96 3.05
C HIS A 154 2.73 -13.28 4.38
N LEU A 155 2.88 -12.25 5.20
CA LEU A 155 3.41 -12.34 6.56
C LEU A 155 2.29 -12.06 7.55
N TYR A 156 2.22 -12.90 8.58
CA TYR A 156 1.41 -12.65 9.75
C TYR A 156 2.28 -12.06 10.85
N VAL A 157 1.97 -10.84 11.24
CA VAL A 157 2.66 -10.12 12.31
C VAL A 157 1.85 -10.30 13.60
N PRO A 158 2.43 -10.89 14.65
CA PRO A 158 1.71 -11.13 15.91
C PRO A 158 1.58 -9.85 16.76
N ALA A 159 1.26 -8.72 16.14
CA ALA A 159 1.06 -7.41 16.76
C ALA A 159 -0.24 -6.81 16.24
N GLY A 160 -0.97 -6.06 17.07
CA GLY A 160 -2.08 -5.21 16.62
C GLY A 160 -1.66 -3.75 16.40
N ASP A 161 -0.37 -3.46 16.53
CA ASP A 161 0.23 -2.13 16.37
C ASP A 161 0.89 -2.05 14.99
N LEU A 162 0.35 -1.18 14.13
CA LEU A 162 0.83 -0.99 12.77
C LEU A 162 2.28 -0.52 12.73
N ARG A 163 2.71 0.36 13.64
CA ARG A 163 4.08 0.88 13.69
C ARG A 163 5.07 -0.22 14.06
N LEU A 164 4.70 -1.07 15.00
CA LEU A 164 5.51 -2.26 15.32
C LEU A 164 5.60 -3.20 14.11
N ALA A 165 4.52 -3.36 13.35
CA ALA A 165 4.53 -4.17 12.14
C ALA A 165 5.45 -3.60 11.05
N VAL A 166 5.48 -2.28 10.84
CA VAL A 166 6.45 -1.61 9.94
C VAL A 166 7.88 -1.97 10.31
N GLY A 167 8.24 -1.81 11.59
CA GLY A 167 9.57 -2.13 12.08
C GLY A 167 9.95 -3.61 11.89
N LEU A 168 9.02 -4.54 12.11
CA LEU A 168 9.23 -5.97 11.90
C LEU A 168 9.36 -6.34 10.41
N CYS A 169 8.61 -5.67 9.54
CA CYS A 169 8.63 -5.88 8.09
C CYS A 169 9.82 -5.22 7.38
N GLY A 170 10.48 -4.22 8.00
CA GLY A 170 11.55 -3.46 7.35
C GLY A 170 12.71 -4.33 6.83
N ARG A 171 13.20 -5.28 7.63
CA ARG A 171 14.27 -6.19 7.20
C ARG A 171 13.82 -7.14 6.08
N PRO A 172 12.72 -7.90 6.21
CA PRO A 172 12.22 -8.73 5.11
C PRO A 172 11.95 -7.95 3.82
N ALA A 173 11.40 -6.73 3.92
CA ALA A 173 11.18 -5.86 2.76
C ALA A 173 12.50 -5.50 2.08
N ALA A 174 13.54 -5.15 2.85
CA ALA A 174 14.86 -4.86 2.31
C ALA A 174 15.54 -6.10 1.71
N ASP A 175 15.51 -7.25 2.41
CA ASP A 175 16.14 -8.50 1.96
C ASP A 175 15.53 -8.99 0.63
N LEU A 176 14.22 -8.79 0.44
CA LEU A 176 13.49 -9.14 -0.78
C LEU A 176 13.52 -8.04 -1.86
N SER A 177 14.09 -6.87 -1.57
CA SER A 177 14.00 -5.69 -2.43
C SER A 177 12.54 -5.35 -2.79
N ALA A 178 11.65 -5.38 -1.80
CA ALA A 178 10.23 -5.14 -1.99
C ALA A 178 9.99 -3.80 -2.69
N SER A 179 9.24 -3.87 -3.78
CA SER A 179 8.78 -2.69 -4.52
C SER A 179 7.43 -2.22 -4.00
N LEU A 180 6.64 -3.11 -3.41
CA LEU A 180 5.39 -2.75 -2.77
C LEU A 180 5.26 -3.48 -1.43
N VAL A 181 4.90 -2.73 -0.39
CA VAL A 181 4.67 -3.22 0.97
C VAL A 181 3.30 -2.72 1.39
N ARG A 182 2.40 -3.64 1.78
CA ARG A 182 1.09 -3.32 2.35
C ARG A 182 0.99 -3.92 3.74
N ILE A 183 0.50 -3.16 4.71
CA ILE A 183 0.26 -3.64 6.06
C ILE A 183 -1.11 -3.15 6.53
N THR A 184 -1.92 -4.02 7.10
CA THR A 184 -3.24 -3.68 7.66
C THR A 184 -3.45 -4.31 9.03
N THR A 185 -4.21 -3.63 9.89
CA THR A 185 -4.58 -4.08 11.23
C THR A 185 -6.09 -4.34 11.39
N ASP A 186 -6.87 -4.22 10.31
CA ASP A 186 -8.34 -4.18 10.33
C ASP A 186 -9.00 -5.43 10.96
N ALA A 187 -8.42 -6.61 10.72
CA ALA A 187 -9.00 -7.90 11.14
C ALA A 187 -8.33 -8.53 12.38
N GLY A 188 -7.55 -7.77 13.14
CA GLY A 188 -6.81 -8.26 14.31
C GLY A 188 -5.29 -8.14 14.15
N PRO A 189 -4.50 -9.18 14.43
CA PRO A 189 -3.04 -9.12 14.26
C PRO A 189 -2.67 -8.73 12.83
N CYS A 190 -1.64 -7.91 12.66
CA CYS A 190 -1.39 -7.28 11.36
C CYS A 190 -1.09 -8.33 10.29
N GLU A 191 -1.65 -8.13 9.11
CA GLU A 191 -1.23 -8.81 7.88
C GLU A 191 -0.32 -7.88 7.11
N ALA A 192 0.82 -8.40 6.66
CA ALA A 192 1.73 -7.69 5.78
C ALA A 192 1.92 -8.48 4.48
N VAL A 193 1.86 -7.77 3.35
CA VAL A 193 2.11 -8.31 2.02
C VAL A 193 3.30 -7.59 1.42
N LEU A 194 4.31 -8.36 1.00
CA LEU A 194 5.51 -7.85 0.33
C LEU A 194 5.50 -8.33 -1.12
N LEU A 195 5.56 -7.41 -2.07
CA LEU A 195 5.68 -7.69 -3.50
C LEU A 195 7.02 -7.20 -4.05
N SER A 196 7.67 -8.06 -4.82
CA SER A 196 9.00 -7.79 -5.40
C SER A 196 9.05 -8.30 -6.84
N ALA A 197 9.73 -7.56 -7.71
CA ALA A 197 9.98 -7.96 -9.10
C ALA A 197 11.45 -8.33 -9.30
N PHE A 198 11.69 -9.56 -9.75
CA PHE A 198 13.01 -10.14 -9.99
C PHE A 198 13.26 -10.28 -11.49
N PRO A 199 14.29 -9.62 -12.04
CA PRO A 199 14.62 -9.79 -13.45
C PRO A 199 15.09 -11.22 -13.74
N ALA A 200 14.71 -11.75 -14.91
CA ALA A 200 15.29 -12.97 -15.44
C ALA A 200 16.76 -12.75 -15.84
N ALA A 201 17.61 -13.75 -15.62
CA ALA A 201 19.00 -13.73 -16.07
C ALA A 201 19.07 -13.91 -17.60
N ALA A 202 20.18 -13.44 -18.20
CA ALA A 202 20.35 -13.54 -19.65
C ALA A 202 20.34 -15.01 -20.11
N GLY A 203 19.39 -15.36 -20.98
CA GLY A 203 19.22 -16.72 -21.51
C GLY A 203 18.51 -17.69 -20.56
N GLU A 204 18.05 -17.22 -19.41
CA GLU A 204 17.23 -17.99 -18.47
C GLU A 204 15.79 -18.12 -19.01
N SER A 205 15.26 -19.33 -18.99
CA SER A 205 13.84 -19.55 -19.29
C SER A 205 12.96 -19.10 -18.12
N GLY A 206 11.67 -18.85 -18.39
CA GLY A 206 10.72 -18.46 -17.33
C GLY A 206 10.59 -19.50 -16.21
N GLU A 207 10.69 -20.80 -16.52
CA GLU A 207 10.63 -21.88 -15.52
C GLU A 207 11.89 -21.91 -14.63
N GLU A 208 13.07 -21.70 -15.22
CA GLU A 208 14.33 -21.57 -14.47
C GLU A 208 14.30 -20.35 -13.54
N ALA A 209 13.83 -19.20 -14.05
CA ALA A 209 13.68 -17.99 -13.27
C ALA A 209 12.70 -18.18 -12.09
N LEU A 210 11.54 -18.79 -12.34
CA LEU A 210 10.55 -19.09 -11.29
C LEU A 210 11.13 -19.98 -10.19
N SER A 211 11.82 -21.06 -10.57
CA SER A 211 12.45 -21.98 -9.64
C SER A 211 13.52 -21.31 -8.77
N ARG A 212 14.39 -20.51 -9.41
CA ARG A 212 15.43 -19.73 -8.72
C ARG A 212 14.83 -18.74 -7.73
N VAL A 213 13.87 -17.93 -8.17
CA VAL A 213 13.27 -16.88 -7.33
C VAL A 213 12.48 -17.49 -6.18
N THR A 214 11.75 -18.58 -6.39
CA THR A 214 11.05 -19.31 -5.31
C THR A 214 12.03 -19.76 -4.23
N THR A 215 13.18 -20.32 -4.64
CA THR A 215 14.23 -20.78 -3.73
C THR A 215 14.84 -19.61 -2.97
N GLU A 216 15.23 -18.53 -3.68
CA GLU A 216 15.83 -17.33 -3.09
C GLU A 216 14.91 -16.66 -2.06
N VAL A 217 13.63 -16.49 -2.39
CA VAL A 217 12.62 -15.89 -1.49
C VAL A 217 12.44 -16.76 -0.24
N THR A 218 12.33 -18.08 -0.42
CA THR A 218 12.18 -19.03 0.71
C THR A 218 13.39 -19.00 1.64
N GLU A 219 14.61 -18.97 1.09
CA GLU A 219 15.84 -18.89 1.88
C GLU A 219 15.92 -17.61 2.68
N LYS A 220 15.64 -16.45 2.06
CA LYS A 220 15.63 -15.15 2.74
C LYS A 220 14.60 -15.08 3.87
N LEU A 221 13.45 -15.73 3.69
CA LEU A 221 12.39 -15.76 4.68
C LEU A 221 12.62 -16.76 5.83
N SER A 222 13.58 -17.69 5.70
CA SER A 222 13.84 -18.73 6.72
C SER A 222 14.23 -18.17 8.10
N CYS A 223 14.66 -16.92 8.17
CA CYS A 223 15.18 -16.27 9.38
C CYS A 223 14.29 -15.14 9.91
N VAL A 224 13.08 -14.97 9.39
CA VAL A 224 12.20 -13.88 9.83
C VAL A 224 11.52 -14.21 11.16
N SER A 225 11.32 -13.19 11.99
CA SER A 225 10.68 -13.30 13.30
C SER A 225 9.14 -13.34 13.24
N MET A 226 8.57 -13.53 12.05
CA MET A 226 7.14 -13.52 11.77
C MET A 226 6.71 -14.83 11.13
N SER A 227 5.41 -15.12 11.15
CA SER A 227 4.89 -16.31 10.50
C SER A 227 4.68 -16.04 9.01
N VAL A 228 5.43 -16.73 8.15
CA VAL A 228 5.16 -16.74 6.70
C VAL A 228 3.90 -17.57 6.45
N ARG A 229 2.85 -16.94 5.92
CA ARG A 229 1.57 -17.60 5.64
C ARG A 229 1.53 -18.21 4.25
N ALA A 230 2.03 -17.48 3.27
CA ALA A 230 2.08 -17.91 1.89
C ALA A 230 3.20 -17.20 1.14
N ILE A 231 3.75 -17.90 0.15
CA ILE A 231 4.69 -17.37 -0.84
C ILE A 231 4.12 -17.76 -2.19
N HIS A 232 3.85 -16.77 -3.03
CA HIS A 232 3.42 -16.96 -4.40
C HIS A 232 4.46 -16.36 -5.33
N THR A 233 4.76 -17.05 -6.42
CA THR A 233 5.65 -16.57 -7.47
C THR A 233 5.03 -16.81 -8.83
N GLY A 234 5.13 -15.84 -9.73
CA GLY A 234 4.56 -15.93 -11.07
C GLY A 234 5.25 -14.97 -12.03
N LEU A 235 4.95 -15.09 -13.32
CA LEU A 235 5.41 -14.15 -14.36
C LEU A 235 4.40 -13.03 -14.62
N GLU A 236 3.17 -13.18 -14.11
CA GLU A 236 2.10 -12.18 -14.22
C GLU A 236 2.31 -11.03 -13.24
N ASP A 237 1.58 -9.92 -13.44
CA ASP A 237 1.71 -8.70 -12.61
C ASP A 237 1.52 -8.95 -11.12
N ASP A 238 0.63 -9.90 -10.81
CA ASP A 238 0.44 -10.47 -9.48
C ASP A 238 0.15 -11.98 -9.62
N PRO A 239 0.91 -12.88 -8.98
CA PRO A 239 0.63 -14.32 -9.03
C PRO A 239 -0.73 -14.69 -8.41
N PHE A 240 -1.39 -13.77 -7.70
CA PHE A 240 -2.73 -13.91 -7.15
C PHE A 240 -3.84 -13.33 -8.05
N TYR A 241 -3.50 -12.69 -9.18
CA TYR A 241 -4.46 -12.05 -10.11
C TYR A 241 -5.54 -13.03 -10.62
N THR A 242 -5.27 -14.34 -10.60
CA THR A 242 -6.17 -15.39 -11.10
C THR A 242 -6.95 -16.14 -10.03
N GLU A 243 -6.70 -15.89 -8.73
CA GLU A 243 -7.49 -16.49 -7.65
C GLU A 243 -8.72 -15.60 -7.35
N PRO A 244 -9.94 -16.15 -7.34
CA PRO A 244 -11.11 -15.38 -6.93
C PRO A 244 -11.00 -15.03 -5.44
N GLY A 245 -11.12 -13.73 -5.13
CA GLY A 245 -11.23 -13.22 -3.76
C GLY A 245 -12.46 -13.70 -3.02
#